data_AF-A0A7S3AY43-F1
#
_entry.id   AF-A0A7S3AY43-F1
#
_cell.length_a   1.000
_cell.length_b   1.000
_cell.length_c   1.000
_cell.angle_alpha   90.00
_cell.angle_beta   90.00
_cell.angle_gamma   90.00
#
_symmetry.space_group_name_H-M   'P 1'
#
loop_
_entity.id
_entity.type
_entity.pdbx_description
1 polymer ?
#
loop_
_entity_poly.entity_id
_entity_poly.type
_entity_poly.pdbx_seq_one_letter_code
_entity_poly.pdbx_strand_id
1 'polypeptide(L)'
;GQITGAWQFFVSIGVVSGGDQADVNKTDTCMPFTLPVCTHNASRVQPRTPLCPPGEYTMPACSSVCGNAGYPTPYAADKVRAKSMITIGHYPPSLVQTELMAHGPVSTLITVFEDFLHYSSGVYKHLEGSEVGSHAVEVVG
;
A
#
# COMPACT_ATOMS: atom_id res chain seq x y z
N GLY A 1 -8.79 -6.96 1.07
CA GLY A 1 -7.68 -7.68 0.39
C GLY A 1 -6.96 -8.59 1.38
N GLN A 2 -5.97 -9.36 0.94
CA GLN A 2 -5.16 -10.24 1.80
C GLN A 2 -3.66 -9.99 1.58
N ILE A 3 -2.91 -9.69 2.64
CA ILE A 3 -1.47 -9.38 2.56
C ILE A 3 -0.67 -10.56 2.00
N THR A 4 -0.97 -11.77 2.46
CA THR A 4 -0.32 -13.00 1.98
C THR A 4 -0.54 -13.20 0.49
N GLY A 5 -1.75 -12.96 -0.01
CA GLY A 5 -2.07 -13.06 -1.45
C GLY A 5 -1.26 -12.08 -2.30
N ALA A 6 -1.01 -10.86 -1.81
CA ALA A 6 -0.18 -9.87 -2.50
C ALA A 6 1.28 -10.34 -2.61
N TRP A 7 1.87 -10.85 -1.53
CA TRP A 7 3.22 -11.41 -1.56
C TRP A 7 3.32 -12.68 -2.40
N GLN A 8 2.31 -13.55 -2.38
CA GLN A 8 2.24 -14.72 -3.26
C GLN A 8 2.19 -14.30 -4.74
N PHE A 9 1.44 -13.25 -5.07
CA PHE A 9 1.40 -12.69 -6.42
C PHE A 9 2.77 -12.11 -6.81
N PHE A 10 3.44 -11.40 -5.90
CA PHE A 10 4.77 -10.84 -6.17
C PHE A 10 5.83 -11.92 -6.39
N VAL A 11 5.75 -13.06 -5.68
CA VAL A 11 6.63 -14.21 -5.91
C VAL A 11 6.32 -14.92 -7.22
N SER A 12 5.04 -15.23 -7.48
CA SER A 12 4.64 -16.10 -8.61
C SER A 12 4.59 -15.37 -9.96
N ILE A 13 4.01 -14.16 -9.98
CA ILE A 13 3.74 -13.41 -11.21
C ILE A 13 4.67 -12.21 -11.31
N GLY A 14 4.81 -11.46 -10.22
CA GLY A 14 5.60 -10.24 -10.16
C GLY A 14 4.78 -8.97 -10.41
N VAL A 15 5.37 -7.83 -10.06
CA VAL A 15 4.80 -6.49 -10.30
C VAL A 15 5.71 -5.69 -11.22
N VAL A 16 5.12 -4.80 -12.01
CA VAL A 16 5.89 -3.87 -12.85
C VAL A 16 6.24 -2.64 -12.03
N SER A 17 7.15 -1.80 -12.51
CA SER A 17 7.37 -0.47 -11.96
C SER A 17 6.10 0.37 -12.02
N GLY A 18 5.91 1.22 -11.02
CA GLY A 18 4.77 2.13 -10.92
C GLY A 18 5.10 3.25 -9.95
N GLY A 19 4.75 4.48 -10.34
CA GLY A 19 4.89 5.67 -9.51
C GLY A 19 3.54 6.16 -8.98
N ASP A 20 3.55 7.40 -8.51
CA ASP A 20 2.35 8.07 -8.02
C ASP A 20 1.51 8.61 -9.18
N GLN A 21 0.35 9.20 -8.85
CA GLN A 21 -0.51 9.84 -9.84
C GLN A 21 0.21 10.93 -10.65
N ALA A 22 1.19 11.60 -10.06
CA ALA A 22 2.00 12.59 -10.74
C ALA A 22 2.86 12.01 -11.88
N ASP A 23 3.01 10.68 -11.94
CA ASP A 23 3.82 9.98 -12.94
C ASP A 23 3.00 9.45 -14.13
N VAL A 24 1.68 9.69 -14.12
CA VAL A 24 0.80 9.43 -15.26
C VAL A 24 1.23 10.29 -16.45
N ASN A 25 1.33 9.68 -17.63
CA ASN A 25 1.83 10.28 -18.88
C ASN A 25 3.32 10.69 -18.85
N LYS A 26 4.10 10.23 -17.86
CA LYS A 26 5.56 10.29 -17.90
C LYS A 26 6.15 9.05 -18.58
N THR A 27 7.47 8.96 -18.64
CA THR A 27 8.20 7.85 -19.27
C THR A 27 9.07 7.07 -18.30
N ASP A 28 8.85 7.23 -16.99
CA ASP A 28 9.77 6.75 -15.94
C ASP A 28 9.37 5.39 -15.36
N THR A 29 8.07 5.08 -15.33
CA THR A 29 7.51 3.82 -14.79
C THR A 29 6.44 3.24 -15.70
N CYS A 30 6.23 1.92 -15.65
CA CYS A 30 5.28 1.20 -16.49
C CYS A 30 3.81 1.49 -16.14
N MET A 31 3.41 1.36 -14.87
CA MET A 31 2.02 1.46 -14.41
C MET A 31 1.90 2.38 -13.18
N PRO A 32 1.84 3.70 -13.35
CA PRO A 32 1.61 4.63 -12.24
C PRO A 32 0.20 4.50 -11.66
N PHE A 33 0.06 4.84 -10.38
CA PHE A 33 -1.22 4.82 -9.67
C PHE A 33 -2.15 5.91 -10.20
N THR A 34 -3.37 5.56 -10.61
CA THR A 34 -4.26 6.51 -11.32
C THR A 34 -5.28 7.22 -10.44
N LEU A 35 -5.55 6.71 -9.24
CA LEU A 35 -6.54 7.32 -8.35
C LEU A 35 -5.98 8.59 -7.70
N PRO A 36 -6.76 9.68 -7.62
CA PRO A 36 -6.30 10.92 -7.02
C PRO A 36 -6.13 10.81 -5.51
N VAL A 37 -5.09 11.47 -5.01
CA VAL A 37 -4.91 11.66 -3.56
C VAL A 37 -6.07 12.49 -3.03
N CYS A 38 -6.67 12.02 -1.93
CA CYS A 38 -7.80 12.70 -1.29
C CYS A 38 -7.75 12.52 0.23
N THR A 39 -8.54 13.30 0.96
CA THR A 39 -8.70 13.19 2.42
C THR A 39 -10.11 12.77 2.78
N HIS A 40 -10.25 11.89 3.77
CA HIS A 40 -11.54 11.60 4.43
C HIS A 40 -11.86 12.58 5.57
N ASN A 41 -10.86 13.35 6.03
CA ASN A 41 -11.04 14.36 7.08
C ASN A 41 -11.33 15.71 6.42
N ALA A 42 -12.57 16.20 6.58
CA ALA A 42 -13.02 17.48 6.04
C ALA A 42 -12.19 18.68 6.53
N SER A 43 -11.61 18.59 7.72
CA SER A 43 -10.73 19.63 8.28
C SER A 43 -9.35 19.68 7.62
N ARG A 44 -9.00 18.68 6.80
CA ARG A 44 -7.70 18.56 6.11
C ARG A 44 -7.77 18.81 4.60
N VAL A 45 -8.89 19.31 4.09
CA VAL A 45 -9.07 19.58 2.65
C VAL A 45 -8.10 20.69 2.20
N GLN A 46 -7.36 20.41 1.12
CA GLN A 46 -6.42 21.35 0.50
C GLN A 46 -6.51 21.23 -1.04
N PRO A 47 -6.00 22.20 -1.83
CA PRO A 47 -6.07 22.15 -3.28
C PRO A 47 -5.49 20.88 -3.94
N ARG A 48 -4.47 20.25 -3.32
CA ARG A 48 -3.84 19.00 -3.80
C ARG A 48 -4.38 17.73 -3.13
N THR A 49 -5.25 17.87 -2.12
CA THR A 49 -5.86 16.77 -1.37
C THR A 49 -7.31 17.12 -1.08
N PRO A 50 -8.18 17.11 -2.11
CA PRO A 50 -9.61 17.37 -1.94
C PRO A 50 -10.28 16.28 -1.09
N LEU A 51 -11.54 16.51 -0.72
CA LEU A 51 -12.34 15.49 -0.04
C LEU A 51 -12.51 14.26 -0.96
N CYS A 52 -12.36 13.06 -0.41
CA CYS A 52 -12.60 11.83 -1.16
C CYS A 52 -14.06 11.77 -1.66
N PRO A 53 -14.31 11.27 -2.89
CA PRO A 53 -15.67 11.13 -3.38
C PRO A 53 -16.47 10.15 -2.52
N PRO A 54 -17.80 10.28 -2.47
CA PRO A 54 -18.64 9.32 -1.77
C PRO A 54 -18.60 7.97 -2.50
N GLY A 55 -18.39 6.89 -1.73
CA GLY A 55 -18.37 5.52 -2.25
C GLY A 55 -16.97 5.04 -2.66
N GLU A 56 -16.94 3.82 -3.21
CA GLU A 56 -15.70 3.16 -3.61
C GLU A 56 -15.42 3.35 -5.11
N TYR A 57 -14.14 3.43 -5.46
CA TYR A 57 -13.72 3.36 -6.86
C TYR A 57 -13.91 1.95 -7.40
N THR A 58 -14.35 1.83 -8.66
CA THR A 58 -14.37 0.55 -9.35
C THR A 58 -12.94 0.07 -9.60
N MET A 59 -12.67 -1.18 -9.25
CA MET A 59 -11.38 -1.83 -9.53
C MET A 59 -11.11 -1.79 -11.04
N PRO A 60 -9.99 -1.21 -11.50
CA PRO A 60 -9.66 -1.19 -12.93
C PRO A 60 -9.42 -2.62 -13.44
N ALA A 61 -9.72 -2.84 -14.72
CA ALA A 61 -9.39 -4.10 -15.38
C ALA A 61 -7.87 -4.32 -15.40
N CYS A 62 -7.44 -5.57 -15.22
CA CYS A 62 -6.02 -5.91 -15.31
C CYS A 62 -5.52 -5.74 -16.75
N SER A 63 -4.49 -4.91 -16.93
CA SER A 63 -3.79 -4.73 -18.21
C SER A 63 -2.42 -5.40 -18.16
N SER A 64 -2.05 -6.05 -19.26
CA SER A 64 -0.72 -6.59 -19.52
C SER A 64 0.13 -5.67 -20.42
N VAL A 65 -0.22 -4.39 -20.46
CA VAL A 65 0.48 -3.32 -21.21
C VAL A 65 0.74 -2.17 -20.26
N CYS A 66 1.93 -1.55 -20.36
CA CYS A 66 2.27 -0.35 -19.59
C CYS A 66 1.34 0.81 -19.92
N GLY A 67 0.89 1.52 -18.89
CA GLY A 67 -0.07 2.62 -19.02
C GLY A 67 0.56 3.93 -19.50
N ASN A 68 1.85 4.10 -19.25
CA ASN A 68 2.59 5.29 -19.69
C ASN A 68 3.06 5.16 -21.14
N ALA A 69 2.56 6.04 -22.00
CA ALA A 69 3.00 6.12 -23.39
C ALA A 69 4.48 6.52 -23.47
N GLY A 70 5.25 5.80 -24.28
CA GLY A 70 6.68 6.07 -24.46
C GLY A 70 7.59 5.48 -23.38
N TYR A 71 7.05 4.78 -22.37
CA TYR A 71 7.88 3.97 -21.47
C TYR A 71 8.58 2.86 -22.29
N PRO A 72 9.92 2.76 -22.26
CA PRO A 72 10.67 1.96 -23.23
C PRO A 72 10.63 0.45 -22.96
N THR A 73 10.37 0.03 -21.73
CA THR A 73 10.43 -1.39 -21.34
C THR A 73 9.05 -2.05 -21.51
N PRO A 74 8.95 -3.19 -22.22
CA PRO A 74 7.69 -3.93 -22.30
C PRO A 74 7.19 -4.42 -20.94
N TYR A 75 5.87 -4.42 -20.72
CA TYR A 75 5.24 -4.83 -19.45
C TYR A 75 5.78 -6.15 -18.88
N ALA A 76 5.91 -7.18 -19.70
CA ALA A 76 6.39 -8.49 -19.26
C ALA A 76 7.88 -8.46 -18.83
N ALA A 77 8.69 -7.60 -19.45
CA ALA A 77 10.11 -7.44 -19.14
C ALA A 77 10.35 -6.56 -17.92
N ASP A 78 9.41 -5.66 -17.59
CA ASP A 78 9.48 -4.78 -16.41
C ASP A 78 9.02 -5.49 -15.11
N LYS A 79 8.60 -6.75 -15.20
CA LYS A 79 8.17 -7.53 -14.03
C LYS A 79 9.35 -7.83 -13.11
N VAL A 80 9.29 -7.30 -11.90
CA VAL A 80 10.12 -7.70 -10.77
C VAL A 80 9.38 -8.73 -9.93
N ARG A 81 10.11 -9.70 -9.37
CA ARG A 81 9.56 -10.74 -8.49
C ARG A 81 10.33 -10.79 -7.18
N ALA A 82 9.61 -11.04 -6.10
CA ALA A 82 10.23 -11.49 -4.87
C ALA A 82 10.74 -12.93 -5.05
N LYS A 83 11.90 -13.24 -4.46
CA LYS A 83 12.45 -14.60 -4.47
C LYS A 83 11.58 -15.56 -3.65
N SER A 84 11.08 -15.09 -2.53
CA SER A 84 10.28 -15.85 -1.57
C SER A 84 9.48 -14.90 -0.70
N MET A 85 8.47 -15.44 -0.02
CA MET A 85 7.79 -14.78 1.08
C MET A 85 7.85 -15.67 2.31
N ILE A 86 7.86 -15.06 3.49
CA ILE A 86 7.74 -15.76 4.77
C ILE A 86 6.62 -15.15 5.58
N THR A 87 6.05 -15.92 6.50
CA THR A 87 5.15 -15.41 7.53
C THR A 87 5.91 -15.38 8.84
N ILE A 88 5.92 -14.21 9.48
CA ILE A 88 6.59 -14.00 10.76
C ILE A 88 5.56 -14.20 11.87
N GLY A 89 5.92 -14.96 12.91
CA GLY A 89 5.08 -15.08 14.10
C GLY A 89 5.01 -13.76 14.87
N HIS A 90 3.84 -13.43 15.42
CA HIS A 90 3.64 -12.19 16.18
C HIS A 90 4.29 -12.21 17.58
N TYR A 91 4.71 -13.39 18.06
CA TYR A 91 5.35 -13.55 19.37
C TYR A 91 6.52 -14.55 19.31
N PRO A 92 7.65 -14.27 19.98
CA PRO A 92 7.96 -13.02 20.68
C PRO A 92 8.19 -11.83 19.72
N PRO A 93 7.98 -10.57 20.15
CA PRO A 93 8.20 -9.39 19.30
C PRO A 93 9.61 -9.31 18.69
N SER A 94 10.59 -9.92 19.34
CA SER A 94 11.98 -10.01 18.86
C SER A 94 12.11 -10.69 17.50
N LEU A 95 11.16 -11.55 17.09
CA LEU A 95 11.15 -12.15 15.74
C LEU A 95 10.94 -11.07 14.67
N VAL A 96 9.95 -10.21 14.85
CA VAL A 96 9.66 -9.11 13.92
C VAL A 96 10.80 -8.10 13.92
N GLN A 97 11.35 -7.76 15.08
CA GLN A 97 12.51 -6.87 15.19
C GLN A 97 13.74 -7.43 14.45
N THR A 98 14.01 -8.74 14.57
CA THR A 98 15.11 -9.40 13.87
C THR A 98 14.92 -9.33 12.37
N GLU A 99 13.70 -9.59 11.89
CA GLU A 99 13.38 -9.51 10.45
C GLU A 99 13.55 -8.08 9.93
N LEU A 100 13.02 -7.08 10.67
CA LEU A 100 13.17 -5.66 10.32
C LEU A 100 14.63 -5.26 10.16
N MET A 101 15.48 -5.67 11.10
CA MET A 101 16.91 -5.34 11.09
C MET A 101 17.68 -6.08 9.98
N ALA A 102 17.29 -7.31 9.65
CA ALA A 102 18.00 -8.14 8.69
C ALA A 102 17.55 -7.90 7.24
N HIS A 103 16.26 -7.64 7.03
CA HIS A 103 15.61 -7.68 5.71
C HIS A 103 14.81 -6.42 5.39
N GLY A 104 14.66 -5.50 6.34
CA GLY A 104 13.95 -4.24 6.15
C GLY A 104 12.45 -4.34 6.46
N PRO A 105 11.64 -3.39 5.97
CA PRO A 105 10.24 -3.27 6.36
C PRO A 105 9.39 -4.53 6.13
N VAL A 106 8.38 -4.71 6.99
CA VAL A 106 7.45 -5.85 6.91
C VAL A 106 6.00 -5.39 6.84
N SER A 107 5.16 -6.11 6.10
CA SER A 107 3.71 -5.83 6.03
C SER A 107 2.94 -6.55 7.13
N THR A 108 1.99 -5.88 7.78
CA THR A 108 1.08 -6.48 8.76
C THR A 108 -0.32 -5.88 8.69
N LEU A 109 -1.29 -6.48 9.39
CA LEU A 109 -2.61 -5.91 9.61
C LEU A 109 -2.70 -5.31 11.01
N ILE A 110 -3.36 -4.16 11.11
CA ILE A 110 -3.84 -3.61 12.36
C ILE A 110 -5.37 -3.59 12.35
N THR A 111 -5.97 -3.76 13.53
CA THR A 111 -7.38 -3.42 13.73
C THR A 111 -7.49 -1.91 13.92
N VAL A 112 -8.37 -1.27 13.15
CA VAL A 112 -8.64 0.17 13.20
C VAL A 112 -9.91 0.39 14.02
N PHE A 113 -9.81 1.25 15.02
CA PHE A 113 -10.91 1.71 15.85
C PHE A 113 -11.25 3.18 15.53
N GLU A 114 -12.41 3.66 15.96
CA GLU A 114 -12.85 5.04 15.70
C GLU A 114 -11.89 6.10 16.26
N ASP A 115 -11.26 5.84 17.42
CA ASP A 115 -10.26 6.73 18.02
C ASP A 115 -8.98 6.85 17.18
N PHE A 116 -8.60 5.80 16.42
CA PHE A 116 -7.44 5.82 15.53
C PHE A 116 -7.57 6.87 14.43
N LEU A 117 -8.78 7.13 13.94
CA LEU A 117 -9.04 8.13 12.90
C LEU A 117 -8.74 9.57 13.36
N HIS A 118 -8.63 9.77 14.68
CA HIS A 118 -8.32 11.04 15.33
C HIS A 118 -6.88 11.09 15.85
N TYR A 119 -6.10 10.01 15.70
CA TYR A 119 -4.70 9.97 16.08
C TYR A 119 -3.89 11.06 15.34
N SER A 120 -2.99 11.71 16.07
CA SER A 120 -2.18 12.82 15.53
C SER A 120 -0.71 12.71 15.88
N SER A 121 -0.36 12.25 17.09
CA SER A 121 1.03 12.15 17.55
C SER A 121 1.16 11.21 18.75
N GLY A 122 2.39 10.79 19.05
CA GLY A 122 2.72 9.94 20.20
C GLY A 122 2.83 8.46 19.86
N VAL A 123 2.35 7.60 20.75
CA VAL A 123 2.23 6.16 20.53
C VAL A 123 0.77 5.80 20.67
N TYR A 124 0.14 5.40 19.57
CA TYR A 124 -1.27 5.02 19.58
C TYR A 124 -1.49 3.80 20.46
N LYS A 125 -2.53 3.88 21.30
CA LYS A 125 -3.13 2.75 22.01
C LYS A 125 -4.63 2.99 21.98
N HIS A 126 -5.39 1.98 21.58
CA HIS A 126 -6.84 2.06 21.61
C HIS A 126 -7.35 2.33 23.05
N LEU A 127 -8.27 3.28 23.18
CA LEU A 127 -8.89 3.71 24.42
C LEU A 127 -10.42 3.62 24.37
N GLU A 128 -11.03 4.03 23.26
CA GLU A 128 -12.49 4.10 23.12
C GLU A 128 -12.95 3.98 21.65
N GLY A 129 -14.26 3.83 21.47
CA GLY A 129 -14.87 3.67 20.15
C GLY A 129 -14.90 2.22 19.66
N SER A 130 -15.72 1.98 18.65
CA SER A 130 -15.93 0.65 18.07
C SER A 130 -14.86 0.29 17.04
N GLU A 131 -14.73 -1.00 16.75
CA GLU A 131 -13.95 -1.47 15.60
C GLU A 131 -14.58 -0.96 14.31
N VAL A 132 -13.76 -0.35 13.45
CA VAL A 132 -14.14 0.12 12.11
C VAL A 132 -13.77 -0.91 11.05
N GLY A 133 -12.67 -1.64 11.27
CA GLY A 133 -12.23 -2.73 10.41
C GLY A 133 -10.74 -3.03 10.56
N SER A 134 -10.13 -3.60 9.51
CA SER A 134 -8.70 -3.92 9.47
C SER A 134 -7.98 -3.13 8.38
N HIS A 135 -6.73 -2.71 8.65
CA HIS A 135 -5.90 -1.96 7.72
C HIS A 135 -4.52 -2.59 7.57
N ALA A 136 -4.04 -2.73 6.33
CA ALA A 136 -2.70 -3.21 6.05
C ALA A 136 -1.70 -2.06 6.16
N VAL A 137 -0.62 -2.27 6.91
CA VAL A 137 0.42 -1.28 7.16
C VAL A 137 1.80 -1.87 6.91
N GLU A 138 2.78 -0.99 6.75
CA GLU A 138 4.20 -1.31 6.69
C GLU A 138 4.85 -0.89 8.00
N VAL A 139 5.55 -1.81 8.65
CA VAL A 139 6.35 -1.56 9.85
C VAL A 139 7.79 -1.34 9.40
N VAL A 140 8.39 -0.25 9.85
CA VAL A 140 9.73 0.19 9.40
C VAL A 140 10.76 0.30 10.53
N GLY A 141 10.33 0.16 11.80
CA GLY A 141 11.16 0.27 13.00
C GLY A 141 10.34 0.31 14.29
#